data_AF-A0AAW4XQC0-F1
#
_entry.id   AF-A0AAW4XQC0-F1
#
_cell.length_a   1.000
_cell.length_b   1.000
_cell.length_c   1.000
_cell.angle_alpha   90.00
_cell.angle_beta   90.00
_cell.angle_gamma   90.00
#
_symmetry.space_group_name_H-M   'P 1'
#
loop_
_entity.id
_entity.type
_entity.pdbx_description
1 polymer ?
#
loop_
_entity_poly.entity_id
_entity_poly.type
_entity_poly.pdbx_seq_one_letter_code
_entity_poly.pdbx_strand_id
1 'polypeptide(L)'
;MYITIAASVRSPDIRALAISAGWVGYEQLYCTVNAGVDVATLTVSNIPDYLLTLVNRGRIGGIYNSGTGLVASIKFNLDNAGGTIFGGGGQGGQGQNVSIFRGTGYVATGTGGAGGVGAGFNGANPPVMLPAGSGSSGSSQTVGGPSIGGTTQGTATGGSGGTGGAIGMTGSNGGPASTSGSFESSNYYGTTTGELAGYAIDGIANVNILASGSILGRTR
;
A
#
# COMPACT_ATOMS: atom_id res chain seq x y z
N MET A 1 12.17 -7.76 -32.54
CA MET A 1 10.94 -6.93 -32.61
C MET A 1 10.88 -5.88 -31.49
N TYR A 2 10.25 -4.73 -31.75
CA TYR A 2 10.06 -3.64 -30.79
C TYR A 2 8.59 -3.29 -30.60
N ILE A 3 8.17 -3.08 -29.36
CA ILE A 3 6.86 -2.53 -29.01
C ILE A 3 6.99 -1.44 -27.95
N THR A 4 5.98 -0.58 -27.86
CA THR A 4 5.99 0.56 -26.93
C THR A 4 4.67 0.69 -26.20
N ILE A 5 4.73 0.82 -24.88
CA ILE A 5 3.61 1.22 -24.03
C ILE A 5 3.72 2.74 -23.88
N ALA A 6 2.88 3.46 -24.64
CA ALA A 6 2.91 4.92 -24.75
C ALA A 6 1.79 5.64 -23.99
N ALA A 7 0.84 4.90 -23.41
CA ALA A 7 -0.27 5.45 -22.65
C ALA A 7 -0.29 4.85 -21.24
N SER A 8 -0.66 5.66 -20.26
CA SER A 8 -0.84 5.19 -18.88
C SER A 8 -1.97 4.17 -18.81
N VAL A 9 -1.67 2.99 -18.30
CA VAL A 9 -2.55 1.83 -18.40
C VAL A 9 -2.39 0.89 -17.20
N ARG A 10 -3.48 0.26 -16.79
CA ARG A 10 -3.45 -0.81 -15.80
C ARG A 10 -3.23 -2.16 -16.46
N SER A 11 -2.23 -2.89 -15.98
CA SER A 11 -1.94 -4.30 -16.31
C SER A 11 -1.97 -4.61 -17.82
N PRO A 12 -1.16 -3.93 -18.65
CA PRO A 12 -1.10 -4.22 -20.08
C PRO A 12 -0.54 -5.63 -20.33
N ASP A 13 -1.06 -6.31 -21.34
CA ASP A 13 -0.55 -7.60 -21.80
C ASP A 13 0.52 -7.38 -22.88
N ILE A 14 1.79 -7.49 -22.49
CA ILE A 14 2.95 -7.34 -23.39
C ILE A 14 2.88 -8.33 -24.56
N ARG A 15 2.45 -9.57 -24.30
CA ARG A 15 2.39 -10.61 -25.34
C ARG A 15 1.31 -10.29 -26.34
N ALA A 16 0.11 -9.92 -25.89
CA ALA A 16 -0.98 -9.55 -26.79
C ALA A 16 -0.60 -8.33 -27.65
N LEU A 17 0.05 -7.33 -27.06
CA LEU A 17 0.60 -6.19 -27.79
C LEU A 17 1.64 -6.63 -28.84
N ALA A 18 2.56 -7.51 -28.47
CA ALA A 18 3.56 -8.05 -29.38
C ALA A 18 2.91 -8.82 -30.54
N ILE A 19 2.00 -9.76 -30.28
CA ILE A 19 1.30 -10.54 -31.32
C ILE A 19 0.54 -9.60 -32.26
N SER A 20 -0.15 -8.59 -31.72
CA SER A 20 -0.88 -7.61 -32.54
C SER A 20 0.02 -6.79 -33.45
N ALA A 21 1.29 -6.60 -33.05
CA ALA A 21 2.30 -5.91 -33.84
C ALA A 21 3.10 -6.87 -34.76
N GLY A 22 2.71 -8.16 -34.83
CA GLY A 22 3.31 -9.15 -35.73
C GLY A 22 4.30 -10.12 -35.08
N TRP A 23 4.41 -10.16 -33.75
CA TRP A 23 5.33 -11.08 -33.07
C TRP A 23 4.91 -12.54 -33.24
N VAL A 24 5.85 -13.35 -33.74
CA VAL A 24 5.63 -14.76 -34.06
C VAL A 24 6.05 -15.72 -32.94
N GLY A 25 6.52 -15.20 -31.81
CA GLY A 25 6.70 -15.96 -30.56
C GLY A 25 8.09 -16.52 -30.28
N TYR A 26 9.02 -16.44 -31.24
CA TYR A 26 10.38 -17.00 -31.10
C TYR A 26 11.51 -15.99 -31.27
N GLU A 27 11.21 -14.78 -31.75
CA GLU A 27 12.20 -13.71 -31.90
C GLU A 27 12.29 -12.86 -30.63
N GLN A 28 13.41 -12.17 -30.46
CA GLN A 28 13.62 -11.29 -29.31
C GLN A 28 12.67 -10.09 -29.34
N LEU A 29 12.05 -9.81 -28.19
CA LEU A 29 11.06 -8.76 -27.99
C LEU A 29 11.64 -7.69 -27.08
N TYR A 30 11.62 -6.45 -27.56
CA TYR A 30 11.97 -5.26 -26.77
C TYR A 30 10.70 -4.46 -26.48
N CYS A 31 10.29 -4.41 -25.22
CA CYS A 31 9.12 -3.65 -24.79
C CYS A 31 9.58 -2.39 -24.06
N THR A 32 9.26 -1.21 -24.58
CA THR A 32 9.60 0.07 -23.94
C THR A 32 8.38 0.68 -23.26
N VAL A 33 8.50 1.04 -21.98
CA VAL A 33 7.56 1.93 -21.29
C VAL A 33 8.12 3.36 -21.39
N ASN A 34 7.38 4.25 -22.04
CA ASN A 34 7.84 5.62 -22.29
C ASN A 34 7.95 6.46 -21.01
N ALA A 35 8.79 7.48 -21.06
CA ALA A 35 8.82 8.51 -20.01
C ALA A 35 7.45 9.20 -19.87
N GLY A 36 7.04 9.47 -18.63
CA GLY A 36 5.72 10.04 -18.32
C GLY A 36 4.56 9.05 -18.37
N VAL A 37 4.81 7.77 -18.70
CA VAL A 37 3.78 6.72 -18.68
C VAL A 37 3.71 6.05 -17.32
N ASP A 38 2.49 5.90 -16.83
CA ASP A 38 2.17 5.19 -15.59
C ASP A 38 1.57 3.81 -15.89
N VAL A 39 2.23 2.75 -15.43
CA VAL A 39 1.76 1.38 -15.56
C VAL A 39 1.44 0.82 -14.17
N ALA A 40 0.16 0.60 -13.91
CA ALA A 40 -0.28 -0.01 -12.65
C ALA A 40 -0.26 -1.54 -12.76
N THR A 41 0.52 -2.20 -11.89
CA THR A 41 0.62 -3.66 -11.77
C THR A 41 0.92 -4.35 -13.11
N LEU A 42 2.18 -4.23 -13.58
CA LEU A 42 2.65 -4.91 -14.78
C LEU A 42 2.90 -6.38 -14.47
N THR A 43 2.33 -7.28 -15.28
CA THR A 43 2.63 -8.71 -15.20
C THR A 43 3.40 -9.13 -16.45
N VAL A 44 4.56 -9.74 -16.24
CA VAL A 44 5.39 -10.32 -17.29
C VAL A 44 5.21 -11.83 -17.23
N SER A 45 4.46 -12.34 -18.20
CA SER A 45 4.06 -13.75 -18.31
C SER A 45 3.87 -14.16 -19.77
N ASN A 46 3.75 -15.47 -20.00
CA ASN A 46 3.37 -16.07 -21.28
C ASN A 46 4.30 -15.75 -22.49
N ILE A 47 5.48 -15.21 -22.24
CA ILE A 47 6.56 -15.04 -23.21
C ILE A 47 7.63 -16.10 -22.86
N PRO A 48 8.24 -16.80 -23.83
CA PRO A 48 9.31 -17.74 -23.52
C PRO A 48 10.49 -17.06 -22.81
N ASP A 49 11.13 -17.81 -21.92
CA ASP A 49 12.25 -17.32 -21.11
C ASP A 49 13.33 -16.64 -21.95
N TYR A 50 13.85 -15.52 -21.43
CA TYR A 50 14.91 -14.68 -22.00
C TYR A 50 14.61 -14.03 -23.36
N LEU A 51 13.41 -14.19 -23.91
CA LEU A 51 13.03 -13.49 -25.15
C LEU A 51 12.59 -12.05 -24.93
N LEU A 52 12.26 -11.65 -23.70
CA LEU A 52 11.87 -10.27 -23.39
C LEU A 52 13.04 -9.46 -22.82
N THR A 53 13.21 -8.26 -23.36
CA THR A 53 13.89 -7.15 -22.71
C THR A 53 12.87 -6.04 -22.45
N LEU A 54 12.58 -5.80 -21.17
CA LEU A 54 11.72 -4.70 -20.73
C LEU A 54 12.59 -3.47 -20.47
N VAL A 55 12.34 -2.39 -21.20
CA VAL A 55 12.99 -1.09 -21.03
C VAL A 55 12.02 -0.15 -20.36
N ASN A 56 12.22 0.14 -19.08
CA ASN A 56 11.40 1.08 -18.33
C ASN A 56 12.06 2.47 -18.29
N ARG A 57 11.35 3.46 -18.83
CA ARG A 57 11.65 4.89 -18.70
C ARG A 57 10.53 5.66 -18.00
N GLY A 58 9.43 4.99 -17.65
CA GLY A 58 8.27 5.54 -16.96
C GLY A 58 8.18 5.08 -15.50
N ARG A 59 6.95 4.95 -15.00
CA ARG A 59 6.66 4.42 -13.67
C ARG A 59 5.86 3.13 -13.77
N ILE A 60 6.40 2.05 -13.20
CA ILE A 60 5.69 0.78 -13.01
C ILE A 60 5.41 0.65 -11.52
N GLY A 61 4.15 0.55 -11.12
CA GLY A 61 3.79 0.79 -9.72
C GLY A 61 2.67 -0.09 -9.22
N GLY A 62 2.69 -0.36 -7.93
CA GLY A 62 1.62 -1.07 -7.24
C GLY A 62 0.41 -0.19 -6.98
N ILE A 63 -0.74 -0.84 -6.84
CA ILE A 63 -1.96 -0.21 -6.33
C ILE A 63 -1.75 0.18 -4.86
N TYR A 64 -2.42 1.24 -4.40
CA TYR A 64 -2.42 1.67 -2.99
C TYR A 64 -2.75 0.51 -2.02
N ASN A 65 -2.34 0.64 -0.76
CA ASN A 65 -2.46 -0.39 0.27
C ASN A 65 -1.81 -1.72 -0.16
N SER A 66 -0.48 -1.70 -0.24
CA SER A 66 0.34 -2.92 -0.34
C SER A 66 0.34 -3.62 -1.71
N GLY A 67 -0.12 -2.97 -2.79
CA GLY A 67 -0.14 -3.56 -4.13
C GLY A 67 1.24 -3.78 -4.75
N THR A 68 1.39 -4.84 -5.56
CA THR A 68 2.64 -5.14 -6.26
C THR A 68 2.79 -4.36 -7.57
N GLY A 69 3.99 -3.84 -7.83
CA GLY A 69 4.30 -3.07 -9.04
C GLY A 69 4.57 -3.93 -10.28
N LEU A 70 5.57 -4.80 -10.20
CA LEU A 70 5.95 -5.71 -11.28
C LEU A 70 5.87 -7.16 -10.80
N VAL A 71 5.18 -8.00 -11.56
CA VAL A 71 5.11 -9.45 -11.32
C VAL A 71 5.84 -10.18 -12.45
N ALA A 72 6.87 -10.94 -12.09
CA ALA A 72 7.76 -11.65 -13.00
C ALA A 72 7.57 -13.17 -12.87
N SER A 73 6.79 -13.74 -13.78
CA SER A 73 6.52 -15.20 -13.81
C SER A 73 7.41 -15.99 -14.77
N ILE A 74 8.20 -15.30 -15.58
CA ILE A 74 9.12 -15.85 -16.58
C ILE A 74 10.47 -15.15 -16.45
N LYS A 75 11.52 -15.73 -17.04
CA LYS A 75 12.85 -15.09 -17.04
C LYS A 75 12.94 -14.02 -18.11
N PHE A 76 13.40 -12.82 -17.77
CA PHE A 76 13.59 -11.73 -18.74
C PHE A 76 14.65 -10.73 -18.30
N ASN A 77 15.05 -9.85 -19.23
CA ASN A 77 15.99 -8.77 -18.95
C ASN A 77 15.24 -7.47 -18.63
N LEU A 78 15.65 -6.77 -17.58
CA LEU A 78 15.09 -5.48 -17.19
C LEU A 78 16.15 -4.38 -17.31
N ASP A 79 15.90 -3.40 -18.16
CA ASP A 79 16.60 -2.12 -18.16
C ASP A 79 15.68 -1.05 -17.58
N ASN A 80 15.92 -0.66 -16.33
CA ASN A 80 15.20 0.40 -15.63
C ASN A 80 16.00 1.72 -15.56
N ALA A 81 17.01 1.94 -16.42
CA ALA A 81 17.81 3.17 -16.41
C ALA A 81 16.95 4.43 -16.68
N GLY A 82 16.53 5.14 -15.63
CA GLY A 82 15.65 6.31 -15.72
C GLY A 82 14.16 6.03 -15.49
N GLY A 83 13.80 4.79 -15.18
CA GLY A 83 12.46 4.43 -14.73
C GLY A 83 12.36 4.28 -13.20
N THR A 84 11.13 4.24 -12.70
CA THR A 84 10.83 3.85 -11.32
C THR A 84 9.96 2.60 -11.30
N ILE A 85 10.32 1.63 -10.47
CA ILE A 85 9.47 0.48 -10.13
C ILE A 85 9.16 0.56 -8.64
N PHE A 86 7.89 0.50 -8.25
CA PHE A 86 7.52 0.62 -6.85
C PHE A 86 6.36 -0.28 -6.42
N GLY A 87 6.41 -0.73 -5.16
CA GLY A 87 5.25 -1.31 -4.49
C GLY A 87 4.36 -0.23 -3.89
N GLY A 88 3.06 -0.48 -3.76
CA GLY A 88 2.16 0.38 -3.01
C GLY A 88 2.61 0.52 -1.55
N GLY A 89 2.41 1.68 -0.95
CA GLY A 89 2.59 1.88 0.47
C GLY A 89 1.60 1.05 1.29
N GLY A 90 2.02 0.63 2.47
CA GLY A 90 1.16 -0.14 3.36
C GLY A 90 0.09 0.73 4.02
N GLN A 91 -1.08 0.16 4.29
CA GLN A 91 -2.14 0.82 5.06
C GLN A 91 -1.67 1.09 6.50
N GLY A 92 -2.08 2.21 7.08
CA GLY A 92 -1.87 2.50 8.49
C GLY A 92 -2.67 1.55 9.40
N GLY A 93 -2.18 1.32 10.62
CA GLY A 93 -2.87 0.49 11.61
C GLY A 93 -4.05 1.23 12.27
N GLN A 94 -5.02 0.47 12.78
CA GLN A 94 -6.14 0.99 13.58
C GLN A 94 -5.67 1.35 14.99
N GLY A 95 -6.12 2.49 15.50
CA GLY A 95 -5.89 2.91 16.88
C GLY A 95 -6.57 1.99 17.89
N GLN A 96 -6.02 1.94 19.10
CA GLN A 96 -6.56 1.08 20.16
C GLN A 96 -7.95 1.57 20.63
N ASN A 97 -8.83 0.64 20.99
CA ASN A 97 -10.08 0.90 21.69
C ASN A 97 -9.87 0.87 23.21
N VAL A 98 -10.70 1.61 23.94
CA VAL A 98 -10.73 1.54 25.41
C VAL A 98 -12.16 1.66 25.92
N SER A 99 -12.48 0.87 26.95
CA SER A 99 -13.71 1.02 27.72
C SER A 99 -13.37 1.24 29.19
N ILE A 100 -14.07 2.16 29.84
CA ILE A 100 -13.98 2.41 31.28
C ILE A 100 -15.31 2.12 31.96
N PHE A 101 -15.24 1.64 33.20
CA PHE A 101 -16.39 1.26 34.00
C PHE A 101 -16.44 2.10 35.27
N ARG A 102 -17.63 2.59 35.62
CA ARG A 102 -17.85 3.38 36.83
C ARG A 102 -19.21 3.05 37.43
N GLY A 103 -19.25 2.75 38.72
CA GLY A 103 -20.48 2.38 39.41
C GLY A 103 -21.17 1.17 38.79
N THR A 104 -22.41 0.93 39.22
CA THR A 104 -23.21 -0.20 38.74
C THR A 104 -23.84 0.13 37.38
N GLY A 105 -23.10 -0.16 36.31
CA GLY A 105 -23.62 -0.17 34.93
C GLY A 105 -23.27 1.02 34.04
N TYR A 106 -22.46 1.98 34.49
CA TYR A 106 -22.01 3.06 33.60
C TYR A 106 -20.71 2.68 32.89
N VAL A 107 -20.77 2.73 31.55
CA VAL A 107 -19.65 2.43 30.67
C VAL A 107 -19.45 3.61 29.71
N ALA A 108 -18.20 3.98 29.48
CA ALA A 108 -17.82 4.82 28.35
C ALA A 108 -16.79 4.10 27.48
N THR A 109 -16.90 4.29 26.17
CA THR A 109 -16.03 3.66 25.19
C THR A 109 -15.41 4.71 24.29
N GLY A 110 -14.09 4.71 24.24
CA GLY A 110 -13.30 5.39 23.22
C GLY A 110 -12.96 4.41 22.11
N THR A 111 -13.55 4.59 20.93
CA THR A 111 -13.23 3.80 19.73
C THR A 111 -11.99 4.40 19.05
N GLY A 112 -10.99 3.58 18.78
CA GLY A 112 -9.77 3.96 18.07
C GLY A 112 -10.02 4.31 16.61
N GLY A 113 -9.22 5.25 16.11
CA GLY A 113 -9.36 5.76 14.75
C GLY A 113 -8.89 4.78 13.68
N ALA A 114 -9.49 4.87 12.49
CA ALA A 114 -9.10 4.07 11.34
C ALA A 114 -7.70 4.46 10.82
N GLY A 115 -6.95 3.48 10.33
CA GLY A 115 -5.64 3.71 9.73
C GLY A 115 -5.73 4.43 8.37
N GLY A 116 -4.68 5.19 8.04
CA GLY A 116 -4.58 5.96 6.80
C GLY A 116 -4.31 5.09 5.58
N VAL A 117 -4.65 5.60 4.40
CA VAL A 117 -4.42 4.91 3.12
C VAL A 117 -2.94 4.99 2.73
N GLY A 118 -2.33 3.87 2.33
CA GLY A 118 -0.96 3.86 1.78
C GLY A 118 -0.90 4.45 0.37
N ALA A 119 0.23 5.02 -0.05
CA ALA A 119 0.39 5.59 -1.39
C ALA A 119 0.36 4.52 -2.49
N GLY A 120 -0.01 4.87 -3.72
CA GLY A 120 0.07 3.94 -4.86
C GLY A 120 -0.85 4.36 -6.00
N PHE A 121 -0.91 3.58 -7.06
CA PHE A 121 -1.90 3.82 -8.11
C PHE A 121 -3.31 3.47 -7.62
N ASN A 122 -4.31 4.20 -8.12
CA ASN A 122 -5.71 3.81 -7.94
C ASN A 122 -6.05 2.53 -8.73
N GLY A 123 -7.25 1.99 -8.49
CA GLY A 123 -7.76 0.84 -9.25
C GLY A 123 -8.34 1.17 -10.63
N ALA A 124 -8.25 2.42 -11.09
CA ALA A 124 -8.89 2.87 -12.33
C ALA A 124 -7.97 2.71 -13.55
N ASN A 125 -8.52 2.97 -14.74
CA ASN A 125 -7.79 3.08 -15.99
C ASN A 125 -8.22 4.38 -16.71
N PRO A 126 -7.33 5.34 -16.97
CA PRO A 126 -5.88 5.32 -16.69
C PRO A 126 -5.57 5.36 -15.18
N PRO A 127 -4.42 4.80 -14.75
CA PRO A 127 -4.00 4.85 -13.36
C PRO A 127 -3.62 6.28 -12.95
N VAL A 128 -3.96 6.64 -11.72
CA VAL A 128 -3.60 7.91 -11.10
C VAL A 128 -2.89 7.64 -9.78
N MET A 129 -1.81 8.37 -9.53
CA MET A 129 -1.03 8.27 -8.30
C MET A 129 -1.80 8.88 -7.12
N LEU A 130 -2.02 8.10 -6.07
CA LEU A 130 -2.60 8.54 -4.81
C LEU A 130 -1.51 8.71 -3.75
N PRO A 131 -1.47 9.86 -3.05
CA PRO A 131 -0.54 10.06 -1.95
C PRO A 131 -0.92 9.21 -0.73
N ALA A 132 0.01 9.06 0.20
CA ALA A 132 -0.29 8.48 1.51
C ALA A 132 -1.22 9.41 2.31
N GLY A 133 -2.19 8.82 2.99
CA GLY A 133 -3.16 9.52 3.84
C GLY A 133 -2.85 9.35 5.32
N SER A 134 -3.24 10.33 6.13
CA SER A 134 -3.21 10.23 7.59
C SER A 134 -4.30 9.28 8.10
N GLY A 135 -4.04 8.64 9.25
CA GLY A 135 -5.08 7.96 10.02
C GLY A 135 -6.08 8.96 10.63
N SER A 136 -7.23 8.44 11.04
CA SER A 136 -8.26 9.22 11.74
C SER A 136 -7.96 9.30 13.24
N SER A 137 -8.38 10.37 13.91
CA SER A 137 -8.37 10.42 15.36
C SER A 137 -9.34 9.39 15.96
N GLY A 138 -9.03 8.89 17.15
CA GLY A 138 -9.98 8.12 17.94
C GLY A 138 -11.09 8.99 18.50
N SER A 139 -12.22 8.36 18.82
CA SER A 139 -13.35 8.99 19.49
C SER A 139 -13.12 9.05 21.01
N SER A 140 -13.84 9.95 21.67
CA SER A 140 -13.82 10.06 23.12
C SER A 140 -15.25 10.03 23.66
N GLN A 141 -15.42 9.37 24.81
CA GLN A 141 -16.68 9.33 25.53
C GLN A 141 -16.42 9.49 27.02
N THR A 142 -17.19 10.38 27.65
CA THR A 142 -17.22 10.55 29.11
C THR A 142 -18.29 9.63 29.70
N VAL A 143 -17.95 8.96 30.80
CA VAL A 143 -18.87 8.05 31.50
C VAL A 143 -20.04 8.83 32.08
N GLY A 144 -21.25 8.35 31.82
CA GLY A 144 -22.47 8.91 32.38
C GLY A 144 -22.62 8.65 33.88
N GLY A 145 -23.70 9.18 34.46
CA GLY A 145 -24.06 8.97 35.86
C GLY A 145 -23.74 10.16 36.79
N PRO A 146 -24.14 10.07 38.06
CA PRO A 146 -24.02 11.17 39.01
C PRO A 146 -22.56 11.55 39.26
N SER A 147 -22.29 12.86 39.33
CA SER A 147 -21.03 13.37 39.86
C SER A 147 -20.97 13.06 41.35
N ILE A 148 -20.14 12.12 41.78
CA ILE A 148 -19.88 11.90 43.21
C ILE A 148 -18.96 13.03 43.68
N GLY A 149 -19.39 13.77 44.71
CA GLY A 149 -18.67 14.96 45.20
C GLY A 149 -17.17 14.68 45.41
N GLY A 150 -16.33 15.51 44.77
CA GLY A 150 -14.86 15.38 44.81
C GLY A 150 -14.23 14.51 43.72
N THR A 151 -15.00 13.98 42.75
CA THR A 151 -14.46 13.18 41.63
C THR A 151 -14.73 13.79 40.26
N THR A 152 -13.78 13.63 39.34
CA THR A 152 -13.94 14.01 37.93
C THR A 152 -14.57 12.84 37.15
N GLN A 153 -15.52 13.10 36.25
CA GLN A 153 -16.07 12.04 35.41
C GLN A 153 -14.97 11.37 34.57
N GLY A 154 -14.93 10.04 34.60
CA GLY A 154 -14.02 9.26 33.79
C GLY A 154 -14.26 9.49 32.30
N THR A 155 -13.20 9.61 31.50
CA THR A 155 -13.28 9.73 30.04
C THR A 155 -12.39 8.69 29.38
N ALA A 156 -12.97 7.98 28.41
CA ALA A 156 -12.32 6.99 27.57
C ALA A 156 -12.02 7.60 26.20
N THR A 157 -10.76 7.62 25.79
CA THR A 157 -10.32 8.19 24.51
C THR A 157 -9.60 7.13 23.68
N GLY A 158 -10.18 6.78 22.53
CA GLY A 158 -9.57 5.84 21.60
C GLY A 158 -8.26 6.38 21.02
N GLY A 159 -7.34 5.49 20.70
CA GLY A 159 -6.08 5.84 20.06
C GLY A 159 -6.26 6.36 18.63
N SER A 160 -5.30 7.13 18.12
CA SER A 160 -5.29 7.57 16.72
C SER A 160 -4.97 6.42 15.78
N GLY A 161 -5.55 6.39 14.58
CA GLY A 161 -5.08 5.53 13.50
C GLY A 161 -3.68 5.94 13.02
N GLY A 162 -2.87 4.97 12.60
CA GLY A 162 -1.56 5.21 12.02
C GLY A 162 -1.64 5.81 10.62
N THR A 163 -0.60 6.53 10.20
CA THR A 163 -0.48 7.06 8.83
C THR A 163 -0.20 5.94 7.83
N GLY A 164 -0.76 6.03 6.62
CA GLY A 164 -0.36 5.14 5.53
C GLY A 164 1.08 5.38 5.10
N GLY A 165 1.73 4.35 4.55
CA GLY A 165 3.10 4.43 4.07
C GLY A 165 3.20 5.14 2.72
N ALA A 166 4.32 5.81 2.47
CA ALA A 166 4.68 6.26 1.12
C ALA A 166 4.92 5.06 0.17
N ILE A 167 5.16 5.30 -1.12
CA ILE A 167 5.48 4.23 -2.08
C ILE A 167 6.67 3.39 -1.58
N GLY A 168 6.50 2.07 -1.58
CA GLY A 168 7.51 1.14 -1.08
C GLY A 168 7.72 1.15 0.44
N MET A 169 6.93 1.89 1.22
CA MET A 169 7.08 2.01 2.68
C MET A 169 5.90 1.40 3.44
N THR A 170 6.18 0.75 4.56
CA THR A 170 5.18 0.21 5.51
C THR A 170 4.35 1.34 6.12
N GLY A 171 3.08 1.07 6.41
CA GLY A 171 2.23 1.98 7.19
C GLY A 171 2.67 2.07 8.65
N SER A 172 2.32 3.17 9.33
CA SER A 172 2.57 3.32 10.77
C SER A 172 1.53 2.58 11.60
N ASN A 173 1.91 2.16 12.80
CA ASN A 173 1.00 1.50 13.74
C ASN A 173 -0.06 2.46 14.26
N GLY A 174 -1.20 1.91 14.69
CA GLY A 174 -2.18 2.65 15.47
C GLY A 174 -1.64 3.06 16.84
N GLY A 175 -2.05 4.24 17.29
CA GLY A 175 -1.68 4.80 18.58
C GLY A 175 -2.42 4.15 19.75
N PRO A 176 -1.86 4.25 20.97
CA PRO A 176 -2.50 3.76 22.18
C PRO A 176 -3.73 4.61 22.53
N ALA A 177 -4.71 3.97 23.17
CA ALA A 177 -5.84 4.66 23.78
C ALA A 177 -5.43 5.24 25.14
N SER A 178 -6.23 6.15 25.66
CA SER A 178 -5.99 6.77 26.96
C SER A 178 -7.27 6.91 27.77
N THR A 179 -7.09 7.10 29.07
CA THR A 179 -8.18 7.33 30.03
C THR A 179 -7.84 8.51 30.92
N SER A 180 -8.85 9.17 31.46
CA SER A 180 -8.70 10.25 32.43
C SER A 180 -9.88 10.27 33.40
N GLY A 181 -9.79 11.04 34.48
CA GLY A 181 -10.84 11.14 35.50
C GLY A 181 -10.92 9.93 36.41
N SER A 182 -12.06 9.77 37.10
CA SER A 182 -12.28 8.71 38.08
C SER A 182 -13.14 7.58 37.49
N PHE A 183 -12.62 6.36 37.54
CA PHE A 183 -13.27 5.13 37.11
C PHE A 183 -12.74 3.94 37.94
N GLU A 184 -13.46 2.82 37.93
CA GLU A 184 -13.13 1.64 38.74
C GLU A 184 -12.19 0.69 37.99
N SER A 185 -12.40 0.54 36.69
CA SER A 185 -11.56 -0.28 35.83
C SER A 185 -11.58 0.19 34.38
N SER A 186 -10.58 -0.25 33.62
CA SER A 186 -10.43 0.04 32.20
C SER A 186 -9.97 -1.19 31.46
N ASN A 187 -10.51 -1.40 30.25
CA ASN A 187 -10.06 -2.45 29.35
C ASN A 187 -9.61 -1.84 28.02
N TYR A 188 -8.42 -2.23 27.57
CA TYR A 188 -7.81 -1.76 26.33
C TYR A 188 -7.78 -2.90 25.30
N TYR A 189 -8.13 -2.60 24.05
CA TYR A 189 -8.26 -3.61 23.00
C TYR A 189 -7.72 -3.15 21.64
N GLY A 190 -7.03 -4.04 20.93
CA GLY A 190 -6.98 -4.02 19.47
C GLY A 190 -6.32 -2.81 18.80
N THR A 191 -5.08 -2.47 19.17
CA THR A 191 -4.25 -1.72 18.19
C THR A 191 -3.81 -2.67 17.09
N THR A 192 -3.73 -2.19 15.86
CA THR A 192 -3.15 -2.98 14.76
C THR A 192 -1.84 -2.35 14.28
N THR A 193 -0.94 -3.21 13.84
CA THR A 193 0.27 -2.82 13.11
C THR A 193 -0.13 -2.25 11.75
N GLY A 194 0.64 -1.29 11.25
CA GLY A 194 0.53 -0.89 9.84
C GLY A 194 0.93 -2.05 8.92
N GLU A 195 0.32 -2.10 7.73
CA GLU A 195 0.65 -3.11 6.74
C GLU A 195 2.02 -2.87 6.12
N LEU A 196 2.65 -3.95 5.68
CA LEU A 196 3.89 -3.89 4.91
C LEU A 196 3.63 -3.30 3.52
N ALA A 197 4.58 -2.52 2.99
CA ALA A 197 4.52 -2.11 1.60
C ALA A 197 4.37 -3.28 0.61
N GLY A 198 3.78 -3.05 -0.55
CA GLY A 198 3.77 -4.00 -1.64
C GLY A 198 5.17 -4.28 -2.19
N TYR A 199 5.25 -5.33 -3.00
CA TYR A 199 6.50 -5.64 -3.69
C TYR A 199 6.69 -4.67 -4.86
N ALA A 200 7.88 -4.08 -4.99
CA ALA A 200 8.27 -3.41 -6.22
C ALA A 200 8.37 -4.43 -7.35
N ILE A 201 9.04 -5.55 -7.08
CA ILE A 201 9.17 -6.68 -8.00
C ILE A 201 8.90 -7.97 -7.23
N ASP A 202 7.90 -8.72 -7.66
CA ASP A 202 7.57 -10.08 -7.22
C ASP A 202 8.06 -11.07 -8.29
N GLY A 203 8.90 -12.03 -7.91
CA GLY A 203 9.64 -12.89 -8.83
C GLY A 203 10.98 -12.30 -9.26
N ILE A 204 11.66 -11.55 -8.39
CA ILE A 204 12.96 -10.90 -8.68
C ILE A 204 14.02 -11.90 -9.17
N ALA A 205 13.96 -13.16 -8.70
CA ALA A 205 14.85 -14.24 -9.13
C ALA A 205 14.73 -14.57 -10.64
N ASN A 206 13.63 -14.17 -11.28
CA ASN A 206 13.43 -14.33 -12.72
C ASN A 206 13.90 -13.10 -13.52
N VAL A 207 14.34 -12.03 -12.86
CA VAL A 207 14.68 -10.76 -13.52
C VAL A 207 16.19 -10.59 -13.57
N ASN A 208 16.75 -10.58 -14.78
CA ASN A 208 18.12 -10.14 -15.00
C ASN A 208 18.14 -8.61 -15.13
N ILE A 209 18.54 -7.91 -14.07
CA ILE A 209 18.59 -6.45 -14.04
C ILE A 209 19.85 -5.97 -14.78
N LEU A 210 19.64 -5.39 -15.96
CA LEU A 210 20.69 -4.74 -16.75
C LEU A 210 21.00 -3.34 -16.20
N ALA A 211 19.98 -2.63 -15.73
CA ALA A 211 20.11 -1.36 -15.04
C ALA A 211 18.96 -1.20 -14.03
N SER A 212 19.29 -0.80 -12.80
CA SER A 212 18.33 -0.85 -11.69
C SER A 212 17.42 0.37 -11.58
N GLY A 213 17.86 1.57 -12.00
CA GLY A 213 17.08 2.80 -11.79
C GLY A 213 16.62 2.97 -10.34
N SER A 214 15.39 3.45 -10.14
CA SER A 214 14.75 3.46 -8.81
C SER A 214 13.84 2.25 -8.62
N ILE A 215 14.10 1.46 -7.57
CA ILE A 215 13.26 0.34 -7.13
C ILE A 215 12.87 0.60 -5.68
N LEU A 216 11.58 0.86 -5.42
CA LEU A 216 11.07 1.30 -4.12
C LEU A 216 10.06 0.31 -3.56
N GLY A 217 10.45 -0.42 -2.52
CA GLY A 217 9.60 -1.40 -1.85
C GLY A 217 10.28 -2.75 -1.72
N ARG A 218 9.51 -3.74 -1.27
CA ARG A 218 10.03 -5.08 -1.06
C ARG A 218 10.31 -5.76 -2.40
N THR A 219 11.22 -6.72 -2.41
CA THR A 219 11.38 -7.66 -3.52
C THR A 219 11.28 -9.09 -2.98
N ARG A 220 10.75 -10.01 -3.77
CA ARG A 220 10.77 -11.45 -3.49
C ARG A 220 10.92 -12.24 -4.76
#